data_AF-A0A951HUQ8-F1
#
_entry.id   AF-A0A951HUQ8-F1
#
_cell.length_a   1.000
_cell.length_b   1.000
_cell.length_c   1.000
_cell.angle_alpha   90.00
_cell.angle_beta   90.00
_cell.angle_gamma   90.00
#
_symmetry.space_group_name_H-M   'P 1'
#
loop_
_entity.id
_entity.type
_entity.pdbx_description
1 polymer ?
#
loop_
_entity_poly.entity_id
_entity_poly.type
_entity_poly.pdbx_seq_one_letter_code
_entity_poly.pdbx_strand_id
1 'polypeptide(L)'
;MKISDPIIFGNCVSVFFADVFEKHGATLTRLGVDPDNGVGDMLTRIETLPEAEKAAIKADIEAEYAKRPGLAMVNSDKGITNLHVPSDVIIDASMPAMIRESGKMWGADGKLHDCIAAIPDRCYSTLFQAVIDDCKANGAFDPKTMGTVPNVGLMAQAAEEYGSHDKTFRIPADGTVNVVADDGKVLMTQKVEAGDVFRMCQTKDAPIQDWVKLGVRRARLTNTPAVFWLDKNRAHDAELIAKVEKYLKNEDTKGLDIRILPPVEAIKFSLERIRKGQDTISVTGNVLRDYLTDLFPIMELGTSAKMLSIVPLLQGGGLFETGAGGSAPKHVEQFKEEGYLRWDSLGEFLALGASLEHLAQVSGNEDVKVLAETLDEANGEILEHNRSPARKVGELDNRGSHFYLALYWAKALARRDNSSALAARFKPLADKLTENEKKIYDELIAAQGKPVDTGGYYRPDAKKTSSAMRPSKTLNDALDAL
;
A
#
# COMPACT_ATOMS: atom_id res chain seq x y z
N MET A 1 4.26 -4.04 -11.13
CA MET A 1 5.23 -4.45 -12.19
C MET A 1 4.48 -4.89 -13.45
N LYS A 2 4.24 -3.98 -14.41
CA LYS A 2 3.22 -4.18 -15.46
C LYS A 2 3.58 -5.13 -16.61
N ILE A 3 4.84 -5.55 -16.76
CA ILE A 3 5.29 -6.45 -17.83
C ILE A 3 5.71 -7.81 -17.26
N SER A 4 6.65 -7.85 -16.32
CA SER A 4 7.20 -9.09 -15.77
C SER A 4 6.17 -9.93 -15.03
N ASP A 5 5.38 -9.32 -14.16
CA ASP A 5 4.56 -10.05 -13.20
C ASP A 5 3.34 -10.71 -13.86
N PRO A 6 2.65 -10.08 -14.84
CA PRO A 6 1.65 -10.78 -15.66
C PRO A 6 2.21 -12.02 -16.35
N ILE A 7 3.43 -11.97 -16.90
CA ILE A 7 4.06 -13.14 -17.55
C ILE A 7 4.33 -14.26 -16.53
N ILE A 8 4.86 -13.90 -15.35
CA ILE A 8 5.11 -14.85 -14.26
C ILE A 8 3.79 -15.46 -13.78
N PHE A 9 2.75 -14.64 -13.62
CA PHE A 9 1.41 -15.08 -13.23
C PHE A 9 0.80 -16.02 -14.28
N GLY A 10 0.89 -15.67 -15.56
CA GLY A 10 0.41 -16.49 -16.66
C GLY A 10 1.13 -17.84 -16.76
N ASN A 11 2.42 -17.89 -16.42
CA ASN A 11 3.13 -19.17 -16.27
C ASN A 11 2.53 -20.02 -15.13
N CYS A 12 2.20 -19.42 -13.98
CA CYS A 12 1.53 -20.14 -12.89
C CYS A 12 0.15 -20.68 -13.31
N VAL A 13 -0.64 -19.87 -14.02
CA VAL A 13 -1.96 -20.28 -14.57
C VAL A 13 -1.79 -21.42 -15.57
N SER A 14 -0.86 -21.28 -16.50
CA SER A 14 -0.59 -22.28 -17.55
C SER A 14 -0.14 -23.61 -16.98
N VAL A 15 0.70 -23.59 -15.92
CA VAL A 15 1.15 -24.82 -15.24
C VAL A 15 0.04 -25.45 -14.41
N PHE A 16 -0.76 -24.65 -13.70
CA PHE A 16 -1.84 -25.17 -12.87
C PHE A 16 -2.93 -25.85 -13.72
N PHE A 17 -3.27 -25.28 -14.88
CA PHE A 17 -4.28 -25.80 -15.81
C PHE A 17 -3.68 -26.46 -17.06
N ALA A 18 -2.48 -27.04 -16.95
CA ALA A 18 -1.75 -27.58 -18.11
C ALA A 18 -2.58 -28.57 -18.95
N ASP A 19 -3.29 -29.50 -18.29
CA ASP A 19 -4.14 -30.51 -18.94
C ASP A 19 -5.29 -29.87 -19.75
N VAL A 20 -5.84 -28.74 -19.27
CA VAL A 20 -6.89 -27.98 -19.97
C VAL A 20 -6.31 -27.29 -21.20
N PHE A 21 -5.14 -26.65 -21.06
CA PHE A 21 -4.45 -26.01 -22.18
C PHE A 21 -3.98 -27.01 -23.24
N GLU A 22 -3.55 -28.20 -22.84
CA GLU A 22 -3.15 -29.28 -23.76
C GLU A 22 -4.37 -29.82 -24.52
N LYS A 23 -5.45 -30.16 -23.79
CA LYS A 23 -6.65 -30.76 -24.39
C LYS A 23 -7.44 -29.79 -25.27
N HIS A 24 -7.55 -28.52 -24.88
CA HIS A 24 -8.39 -27.51 -25.54
C HIS A 24 -7.60 -26.41 -26.27
N GLY A 25 -6.28 -26.56 -26.40
CA GLY A 25 -5.38 -25.49 -26.85
C GLY A 25 -5.77 -24.82 -28.15
N ALA A 26 -6.22 -25.59 -29.16
CA ALA A 26 -6.69 -25.02 -30.43
C ALA A 26 -7.91 -24.09 -30.26
N THR A 27 -8.87 -24.49 -29.42
CA THR A 27 -10.07 -23.70 -29.12
C THR A 27 -9.71 -22.47 -28.29
N LEU A 28 -8.90 -22.62 -27.24
CA LEU A 28 -8.48 -21.51 -26.38
C LEU A 28 -7.66 -20.47 -27.16
N THR A 29 -6.77 -20.92 -28.05
CA THR A 29 -6.01 -20.04 -28.96
C THR A 29 -6.94 -19.27 -29.89
N ARG A 30 -7.94 -19.93 -30.50
CA ARG A 30 -8.92 -19.28 -31.37
C ARG A 30 -9.74 -18.22 -30.63
N LEU A 31 -10.04 -18.43 -29.36
CA LEU A 31 -10.73 -17.46 -28.50
C LEU A 31 -9.82 -16.32 -28.01
N GLY A 32 -8.51 -16.43 -28.23
CA GLY A 32 -7.52 -15.47 -27.75
C GLY A 32 -7.42 -15.45 -26.22
N VAL A 33 -7.59 -16.61 -25.57
CA VAL A 33 -7.38 -16.75 -24.12
C VAL A 33 -5.94 -16.38 -23.79
N ASP A 34 -5.77 -15.48 -22.83
CA ASP A 34 -4.48 -14.99 -22.40
C ASP A 34 -4.26 -15.34 -20.91
N PRO A 35 -3.40 -16.34 -20.61
CA PRO A 35 -3.16 -16.75 -19.22
C PRO A 35 -2.54 -15.63 -18.36
N ASP A 36 -1.87 -14.65 -18.97
CA ASP A 36 -1.30 -13.50 -18.24
C ASP A 36 -2.42 -12.63 -17.61
N ASN A 37 -3.66 -12.76 -18.09
CA ASN A 37 -4.86 -12.13 -17.52
C ASN A 37 -5.64 -13.04 -16.54
N GLY A 38 -5.16 -14.25 -16.28
CA GLY A 38 -5.73 -15.18 -15.31
C GLY A 38 -6.85 -16.09 -15.81
N VAL A 39 -7.27 -17.03 -14.96
CA VAL A 39 -8.35 -17.98 -15.30
C VAL A 39 -9.69 -17.27 -15.55
N GLY A 40 -9.88 -16.07 -15.00
CA GLY A 40 -11.05 -15.24 -15.27
C GLY A 40 -11.20 -14.84 -16.74
N ASP A 41 -10.09 -14.57 -17.44
CA ASP A 41 -10.10 -14.30 -18.89
C ASP A 41 -10.55 -15.55 -19.67
N MET A 42 -10.02 -16.72 -19.33
CA MET A 42 -10.46 -17.99 -19.92
C MET A 42 -11.96 -18.23 -19.70
N LEU A 43 -12.44 -18.11 -18.45
CA LEU A 43 -13.85 -18.31 -18.10
C LEU A 43 -14.77 -17.34 -18.85
N THR A 44 -14.35 -16.09 -19.02
CA THR A 44 -15.12 -15.08 -19.77
C THR A 44 -15.23 -15.43 -21.25
N ARG A 45 -14.11 -15.84 -21.88
CA ARG A 45 -14.07 -16.09 -23.32
C ARG A 45 -14.84 -17.34 -23.73
N ILE A 46 -14.83 -18.39 -22.91
CA ILE A 46 -15.55 -19.63 -23.21
C ILE A 46 -17.07 -19.48 -23.17
N GLU A 47 -17.62 -18.41 -22.58
CA GLU A 47 -19.07 -18.13 -22.63
C GLU A 47 -19.58 -17.88 -24.05
N THR A 48 -18.69 -17.58 -25.00
CA THR A 48 -19.04 -17.40 -26.42
C THR A 48 -19.18 -18.72 -27.18
N LEU A 49 -18.81 -19.86 -26.57
CA LEU A 49 -18.87 -21.18 -27.20
C LEU A 49 -20.26 -21.81 -27.14
N PRO A 50 -20.56 -22.79 -28.03
CA PRO A 50 -21.71 -23.66 -27.86
C PRO A 50 -21.69 -24.38 -26.51
N GLU A 51 -22.88 -24.62 -25.94
CA GLU A 51 -23.04 -25.14 -24.58
C GLU A 51 -22.26 -26.44 -24.33
N ALA A 52 -22.24 -27.36 -25.30
CA ALA A 52 -21.51 -28.63 -25.15
C ALA A 52 -20.00 -28.45 -25.03
N GLU A 53 -19.39 -27.56 -25.83
CA GLU A 53 -17.96 -27.26 -25.77
C GLU A 53 -17.61 -26.50 -24.48
N LYS A 54 -18.42 -25.49 -24.14
CA LYS A 54 -18.27 -24.74 -22.89
C LYS A 54 -18.35 -25.66 -21.66
N ALA A 55 -19.35 -26.54 -21.61
CA ALA A 55 -19.53 -27.46 -20.50
C ALA A 55 -18.36 -28.45 -20.38
N ALA A 56 -17.82 -28.94 -21.51
CA ALA A 56 -16.64 -29.80 -21.49
C ALA A 56 -15.40 -29.09 -20.92
N ILE A 57 -15.13 -27.85 -21.35
CA ILE A 57 -13.99 -27.07 -20.82
C ILE A 57 -14.18 -26.78 -19.32
N LYS A 58 -15.38 -26.36 -18.90
CA LYS A 58 -15.67 -26.12 -17.47
C LYS A 58 -15.49 -27.39 -16.63
N ALA A 59 -15.93 -28.55 -17.11
CA ALA A 59 -15.74 -29.80 -16.42
C ALA A 59 -14.26 -30.18 -16.27
N ASP A 60 -13.44 -29.92 -17.29
CA ASP A 60 -11.99 -30.16 -17.19
C ASP A 60 -11.29 -29.17 -16.25
N ILE A 61 -11.76 -27.91 -16.17
CA ILE A 61 -11.28 -26.94 -15.17
C ILE A 61 -11.60 -27.41 -13.74
N GLU A 62 -12.83 -27.87 -13.49
CA GLU A 62 -13.21 -28.43 -12.18
C GLU A 62 -12.40 -29.69 -11.85
N ALA A 63 -12.09 -30.52 -12.85
CA ALA A 63 -11.23 -31.68 -12.67
C ALA A 63 -9.81 -31.30 -12.23
N GLU A 64 -9.23 -30.21 -12.77
CA GLU A 64 -7.95 -29.71 -12.30
C GLU A 64 -8.02 -29.23 -10.84
N TYR A 65 -9.08 -28.52 -10.44
CA TYR A 65 -9.24 -28.13 -9.02
C TYR A 65 -9.35 -29.33 -8.08
N ALA A 66 -9.99 -30.42 -8.50
CA ALA A 66 -10.08 -31.65 -7.71
C ALA A 66 -8.75 -32.44 -7.64
N LYS A 67 -7.89 -32.30 -8.66
CA LYS A 67 -6.63 -33.02 -8.81
C LYS A 67 -5.44 -32.29 -8.16
N ARG A 68 -5.43 -30.96 -8.19
CA ARG A 68 -4.32 -30.10 -7.73
C ARG A 68 -4.49 -29.70 -6.26
N PRO A 69 -3.43 -29.17 -5.60
CA PRO A 69 -3.56 -28.58 -4.28
C PRO A 69 -4.60 -27.45 -4.27
N GLY A 70 -5.28 -27.27 -3.13
CA GLY A 70 -6.23 -26.17 -2.96
C GLY A 70 -5.55 -24.81 -3.14
N LEU A 71 -6.26 -23.89 -3.81
CA LEU A 71 -5.83 -22.50 -3.97
C LEU A 71 -6.40 -21.62 -2.87
N ALA A 72 -5.66 -20.57 -2.52
CA ALA A 72 -6.21 -19.47 -1.75
C ALA A 72 -7.35 -18.79 -2.52
N MET A 73 -8.36 -18.32 -1.79
CA MET A 73 -9.55 -17.67 -2.33
C MET A 73 -9.52 -16.17 -2.05
N VAL A 74 -9.82 -15.38 -3.08
CA VAL A 74 -10.10 -13.94 -2.97
C VAL A 74 -11.53 -13.72 -2.47
N ASN A 75 -12.45 -14.57 -2.94
CA ASN A 75 -13.84 -14.64 -2.50
C ASN A 75 -14.35 -16.09 -2.67
N SER A 76 -14.47 -16.83 -1.57
CA SER A 76 -14.92 -18.23 -1.57
C SER A 76 -16.38 -18.37 -2.02
N ASP A 77 -17.27 -17.46 -1.60
CA ASP A 77 -18.70 -17.52 -1.94
C ASP A 77 -18.96 -17.35 -3.44
N LYS A 78 -18.09 -16.62 -4.12
CA LYS A 78 -18.13 -16.39 -5.58
C LYS A 78 -17.20 -17.31 -6.37
N GLY A 79 -16.47 -18.21 -5.71
CA GLY A 79 -15.50 -19.10 -6.36
C GLY A 79 -14.27 -18.39 -6.95
N ILE A 80 -13.96 -17.16 -6.52
CA ILE A 80 -12.82 -16.38 -7.04
C ILE A 80 -11.54 -16.81 -6.32
N THR A 81 -10.67 -17.50 -7.04
CA THR A 81 -9.36 -18.02 -6.58
C THR A 81 -8.23 -17.01 -6.78
N ASN A 82 -7.07 -17.26 -6.17
CA ASN A 82 -5.83 -16.51 -6.35
C ASN A 82 -5.33 -16.45 -7.81
N LEU A 83 -5.79 -17.35 -8.68
CA LEU A 83 -5.42 -17.39 -10.09
C LEU A 83 -6.46 -16.73 -11.02
N HIS A 84 -7.52 -16.14 -10.47
CA HIS A 84 -8.59 -15.51 -11.26
C HIS A 84 -8.14 -14.25 -11.98
N VAL A 85 -7.56 -13.30 -11.26
CA VAL A 85 -7.13 -12.00 -11.81
C VAL A 85 -5.76 -11.65 -11.20
N PRO A 86 -4.76 -11.26 -12.01
CA PRO A 86 -3.39 -11.01 -11.54
C PRO A 86 -3.28 -9.86 -10.52
N SER A 87 -4.24 -8.94 -10.50
CA SER A 87 -4.25 -7.79 -9.60
C SER A 87 -5.01 -8.01 -8.28
N ASP A 88 -5.62 -9.17 -8.06
CA ASP A 88 -6.43 -9.40 -6.86
C ASP A 88 -5.60 -9.65 -5.60
N VAL A 89 -4.44 -10.31 -5.75
CA VAL A 89 -3.54 -10.65 -4.64
C VAL A 89 -2.18 -10.02 -4.88
N ILE A 90 -1.98 -8.86 -4.26
CA ILE A 90 -0.76 -8.04 -4.40
C ILE A 90 0.14 -8.29 -3.19
N ILE A 91 1.41 -8.60 -3.43
CA ILE A 91 2.35 -9.15 -2.44
C ILE A 91 2.56 -8.26 -1.21
N ASP A 92 2.66 -6.94 -1.40
CA ASP A 92 2.85 -5.91 -0.38
C ASP A 92 1.71 -5.93 0.66
N ALA A 93 0.46 -6.08 0.24
CA ALA A 93 -0.70 -6.12 1.12
C ALA A 93 -1.07 -7.55 1.58
N SER A 94 -0.94 -8.54 0.69
CA SER A 94 -1.37 -9.92 0.95
C SER A 94 -0.45 -10.68 1.90
N MET A 95 0.86 -10.46 1.83
CA MET A 95 1.81 -11.13 2.73
C MET A 95 1.63 -10.69 4.18
N PRO A 96 1.56 -9.38 4.50
CA PRO A 96 1.26 -8.93 5.86
C PRO A 96 -0.13 -9.39 6.34
N ALA A 97 -1.14 -9.37 5.47
CA ALA A 97 -2.48 -9.87 5.83
C ALA A 97 -2.43 -11.36 6.23
N MET A 98 -1.74 -12.19 5.44
CA MET A 98 -1.55 -13.62 5.74
C MET A 98 -0.76 -13.83 7.03
N ILE A 99 0.36 -13.11 7.23
CA ILE A 99 1.19 -13.22 8.44
C ILE A 99 0.38 -12.84 9.68
N ARG A 100 -0.39 -11.75 9.61
CA ARG A 100 -1.23 -11.27 10.73
C ARG A 100 -2.34 -12.26 11.04
N GLU A 101 -2.93 -12.88 10.02
CA GLU A 101 -3.99 -13.88 10.15
C GLU A 101 -3.42 -15.28 10.48
N SER A 102 -2.49 -15.33 11.44
CA SER A 102 -1.85 -16.57 11.92
C SER A 102 -1.11 -17.37 10.85
N GLY A 103 -0.63 -16.73 9.79
CA GLY A 103 0.04 -17.41 8.68
C GLY A 103 -0.91 -18.16 7.74
N LYS A 104 -2.19 -17.74 7.66
CA LYS A 104 -3.24 -18.47 6.96
C LYS A 104 -3.91 -17.65 5.86
N MET A 105 -4.51 -18.35 4.89
CA MET A 105 -5.36 -17.77 3.85
C MET A 105 -6.67 -18.54 3.72
N TRP A 106 -7.69 -17.91 3.14
CA TRP A 106 -9.00 -18.51 2.94
C TRP A 106 -8.97 -19.60 1.86
N GLY A 107 -9.54 -20.76 2.15
CA GLY A 107 -9.74 -21.86 1.21
C GLY A 107 -11.14 -21.87 0.59
N ALA A 108 -11.37 -22.82 -0.31
CA ALA A 108 -12.66 -22.99 -1.00
C ALA A 108 -13.83 -23.31 -0.06
N ASP A 109 -13.57 -23.83 1.14
CA ASP A 109 -14.56 -24.10 2.18
C ASP A 109 -14.93 -22.86 3.02
N GLY A 110 -14.40 -21.69 2.67
CA GLY A 110 -14.63 -20.45 3.41
C GLY A 110 -14.00 -20.47 4.81
N LYS A 111 -12.88 -21.19 4.99
CA LYS A 111 -12.12 -21.22 6.25
C LYS A 111 -10.65 -20.91 6.02
N LEU A 112 -9.95 -20.57 7.09
CA LEU A 112 -8.52 -20.28 7.10
C LEU A 112 -7.68 -21.57 7.16
N HIS A 113 -6.69 -21.67 6.27
CA HIS A 113 -5.75 -22.79 6.19
C HIS A 113 -4.31 -22.29 6.12
N ASP A 114 -3.36 -23.09 6.58
CA ASP A 114 -1.94 -22.83 6.31
C ASP A 114 -1.71 -22.83 4.79
N CYS A 115 -0.82 -21.96 4.32
CA CYS A 115 -0.55 -21.83 2.90
C CYS A 115 0.94 -21.88 2.57
N ILE A 116 1.23 -22.23 1.31
CA ILE A 116 2.54 -22.03 0.71
C ILE A 116 2.45 -20.72 -0.08
N ALA A 117 3.02 -19.64 0.47
CA ALA A 117 3.10 -18.36 -0.21
C ALA A 117 4.24 -18.37 -1.24
N ALA A 118 3.91 -18.73 -2.48
CA ALA A 118 4.88 -18.82 -3.57
C ALA A 118 5.27 -17.42 -4.09
N ILE A 119 6.51 -17.00 -3.81
CA ILE A 119 7.11 -15.78 -4.34
C ILE A 119 8.33 -16.20 -5.19
N PRO A 120 8.22 -16.21 -6.53
CA PRO A 120 9.23 -16.84 -7.40
C PRO A 120 10.63 -16.21 -7.30
N ASP A 121 10.72 -14.89 -7.19
CA ASP A 121 12.01 -14.21 -7.14
C ASP A 121 12.59 -14.15 -5.72
N ARG A 122 13.90 -14.35 -5.62
CA ARG A 122 14.63 -14.44 -4.34
C ARG A 122 15.07 -13.09 -3.77
N CYS A 123 14.95 -11.97 -4.49
CA CYS A 123 15.45 -10.69 -4.02
C CYS A 123 14.78 -10.25 -2.72
N TYR A 124 13.50 -10.55 -2.56
CA TYR A 124 12.68 -10.06 -1.45
C TYR A 124 11.87 -11.15 -0.73
N SER A 125 11.72 -12.34 -1.30
CA SER A 125 10.89 -13.42 -0.71
C SER A 125 11.42 -13.91 0.64
N THR A 126 12.74 -14.00 0.80
CA THR A 126 13.38 -14.49 2.03
C THR A 126 13.14 -13.59 3.24
N LEU A 127 12.78 -12.32 3.02
CA LEU A 127 12.43 -11.38 4.07
C LEU A 127 11.14 -11.79 4.77
N PHE A 128 10.10 -12.14 4.01
CA PHE A 128 8.84 -12.61 4.58
C PHE A 128 9.00 -13.94 5.31
N GLN A 129 9.85 -14.83 4.80
CA GLN A 129 10.17 -16.08 5.49
C GLN A 129 10.76 -15.82 6.88
N ALA A 130 11.67 -14.84 7.02
CA ALA A 130 12.25 -14.48 8.31
C ALA A 130 11.19 -13.98 9.32
N VAL A 131 10.18 -13.23 8.85
CA VAL A 131 9.06 -12.77 9.69
C VAL A 131 8.17 -13.94 10.10
N ILE A 132 7.86 -14.86 9.17
CA ILE A 132 7.08 -16.06 9.44
C ILE A 132 7.79 -16.94 10.49
N ASP A 133 9.09 -17.15 10.34
CA ASP A 133 9.89 -17.95 11.27
C ASP A 133 9.98 -17.29 12.65
N ASP A 134 10.11 -15.96 12.70
CA ASP A 134 10.06 -15.21 13.95
C ASP A 134 8.69 -15.35 14.65
N CYS A 135 7.58 -15.21 13.93
CA CYS A 135 6.24 -15.42 14.49
C CYS A 135 6.02 -16.86 14.98
N LYS A 136 6.56 -17.86 14.27
CA LYS A 136 6.52 -19.26 14.72
C LYS A 136 7.31 -19.48 16.01
N ALA A 137 8.47 -18.82 16.14
CA ALA A 137 9.35 -18.97 17.31
C ALA A 137 8.86 -18.18 18.53
N ASN A 138 8.32 -16.97 18.31
CA ASN A 138 8.07 -15.97 19.36
C ASN A 138 6.59 -15.60 19.52
N GLY A 139 5.70 -16.21 18.73
CA GLY A 139 4.28 -15.85 18.70
C GLY A 139 3.99 -14.57 17.91
N ALA A 140 2.71 -14.21 17.85
CA ALA A 140 2.26 -12.98 17.21
C ALA A 140 2.92 -11.74 17.84
N PHE A 141 2.98 -10.63 17.10
CA PHE A 141 3.35 -9.34 17.66
C PHE A 141 2.33 -8.87 18.71
N ASP A 142 2.78 -8.09 19.68
CA ASP A 142 1.92 -7.40 20.64
C ASP A 142 1.91 -5.89 20.33
N PRO A 143 0.87 -5.36 19.67
CA PRO A 143 0.76 -3.94 19.35
C PRO A 143 0.82 -3.00 20.56
N LYS A 144 0.59 -3.50 21.78
CA LYS A 144 0.63 -2.68 23.00
C LYS A 144 2.05 -2.35 23.47
N THR A 145 3.01 -3.19 23.13
CA THR A 145 4.37 -3.14 23.68
C THR A 145 5.46 -3.11 22.61
N MET A 146 5.13 -3.42 21.35
CA MET A 146 6.09 -3.41 20.26
C MET A 146 6.59 -2.00 19.95
N GLY A 147 7.83 -1.92 19.48
CA GLY A 147 8.39 -0.69 18.90
C GLY A 147 7.84 -0.44 17.50
N THR A 148 8.50 0.47 16.76
CA THR A 148 8.15 0.77 15.36
C THR A 148 9.33 0.65 14.40
N VAL A 149 9.04 0.29 13.15
CA VAL A 149 10.03 0.26 12.06
C VAL A 149 9.65 1.25 10.96
N PRO A 150 10.00 2.54 11.10
CA PRO A 150 9.81 3.53 10.03
C PRO A 150 10.71 3.22 8.83
N ASN A 151 10.38 3.80 7.67
CA ASN A 151 11.13 3.60 6.43
C ASN A 151 11.64 4.91 5.81
N VAL A 152 12.85 4.86 5.25
CA VAL A 152 13.43 5.86 4.34
C VAL A 152 13.73 5.17 3.01
N GLY A 153 12.87 5.39 2.02
CA GLY A 153 12.89 4.68 0.74
C GLY A 153 13.54 5.47 -0.40
N LEU A 154 14.41 4.80 -1.16
CA LEU A 154 14.96 5.32 -2.40
C LEU A 154 13.95 5.14 -3.55
N MET A 155 13.31 6.23 -4.00
CA MET A 155 12.31 6.14 -5.07
C MET A 155 12.39 7.23 -6.16
N ALA A 156 13.11 8.33 -5.89
CA ALA A 156 13.11 9.49 -6.77
C ALA A 156 13.59 9.16 -8.19
N GLN A 157 12.92 9.75 -9.18
CA GLN A 157 13.21 9.58 -10.62
C GLN A 157 13.08 8.14 -11.13
N ALA A 158 12.07 7.42 -10.62
CA ALA A 158 11.76 6.03 -10.95
C ALA A 158 12.97 5.12 -10.69
N ALA A 159 13.48 5.16 -9.46
CA ALA A 159 14.63 4.36 -9.04
C ALA A 159 14.33 2.86 -9.15
N GLU A 160 15.35 2.10 -9.55
CA GLU A 160 15.38 0.64 -9.52
C GLU A 160 14.28 -0.01 -10.40
N GLU A 161 13.53 -0.99 -9.88
CA GLU A 161 12.50 -1.72 -10.62
C GLU A 161 11.37 -0.84 -11.16
N TYR A 162 11.01 0.25 -10.48
CA TYR A 162 9.88 1.10 -10.88
C TYR A 162 10.13 1.83 -12.20
N GLY A 163 11.41 2.02 -12.56
CA GLY A 163 11.82 2.57 -13.84
C GLY A 163 12.08 1.53 -14.92
N SER A 164 11.85 0.24 -14.68
CA SER A 164 12.30 -0.85 -15.57
C SER A 164 11.31 -1.27 -16.66
N HIS A 165 10.08 -0.73 -16.67
CA HIS A 165 9.00 -1.32 -17.47
C HIS A 165 9.22 -1.24 -18.98
N ASP A 166 9.79 -0.14 -19.46
CA ASP A 166 10.20 0.06 -20.86
C ASP A 166 11.51 -0.68 -21.24
N LYS A 167 12.12 -1.35 -20.26
CA LYS A 167 13.37 -2.12 -20.36
C LYS A 167 13.19 -3.58 -19.91
N THR A 168 11.95 -4.07 -19.94
CA THR A 168 11.59 -5.45 -19.60
C THR A 168 11.04 -6.14 -20.85
N PHE A 169 11.57 -7.31 -21.18
CA PHE A 169 11.25 -8.02 -22.42
C PHE A 169 11.04 -9.52 -22.15
N ARG A 170 10.00 -10.10 -22.76
CA ARG A 170 9.91 -11.55 -22.94
C ARG A 170 10.80 -11.93 -24.12
N ILE A 171 11.78 -12.79 -23.88
CA ILE A 171 12.77 -13.17 -24.87
C ILE A 171 12.13 -14.02 -25.97
N PRO A 172 12.28 -13.66 -27.26
CA PRO A 172 11.59 -14.37 -28.34
C PRO A 172 12.32 -15.64 -28.81
N ALA A 173 13.63 -15.73 -28.57
CA ALA A 173 14.49 -16.83 -29.01
C ALA A 173 15.75 -16.91 -28.16
N ASP A 174 16.36 -18.10 -28.10
CA ASP A 174 17.61 -18.33 -27.39
C ASP A 174 18.74 -17.43 -27.91
N GLY A 175 19.61 -16.99 -27.01
CA GLY A 175 20.74 -16.16 -27.38
C GLY A 175 21.41 -15.43 -26.22
N THR A 176 21.77 -14.17 -26.47
CA THR A 176 22.46 -13.33 -25.48
C THR A 176 21.96 -11.89 -25.60
N VAL A 177 21.58 -11.31 -24.47
CA VAL A 177 21.25 -9.88 -24.36
C VAL A 177 22.52 -9.14 -23.92
N ASN A 178 22.91 -8.14 -24.71
CA ASN A 178 24.04 -7.25 -24.41
C ASN A 178 23.54 -5.83 -24.16
N VAL A 179 24.09 -5.18 -23.14
CA VAL A 179 23.96 -3.74 -22.94
C VAL A 179 25.25 -3.09 -23.41
N VAL A 180 25.15 -2.27 -24.46
CA VAL A 180 26.29 -1.74 -25.21
C VAL A 180 26.30 -0.21 -25.09
N ALA A 181 27.46 0.37 -24.79
CA ALA A 181 27.67 1.81 -24.75
C ALA A 181 27.77 2.40 -26.18
N ASP A 182 27.67 3.72 -26.30
CA ASP A 182 27.74 4.44 -27.58
C ASP A 182 29.06 4.20 -28.35
N ASP A 183 30.14 3.87 -27.64
CA ASP A 183 31.45 3.54 -28.21
C ASP A 183 31.60 2.06 -28.65
N GLY A 184 30.52 1.27 -28.54
CA GLY A 184 30.49 -0.15 -28.87
C GLY A 184 30.98 -1.09 -27.76
N LYS A 185 31.38 -0.55 -26.60
CA LYS A 185 31.79 -1.37 -25.45
C LYS A 185 30.59 -2.09 -24.84
N VAL A 186 30.67 -3.41 -24.73
CA VAL A 186 29.69 -4.20 -23.97
C VAL A 186 29.90 -3.94 -22.47
N LEU A 187 28.88 -3.41 -21.81
CA LEU A 187 28.86 -3.11 -20.37
C LEU A 187 28.36 -4.30 -19.54
N MET A 188 27.32 -4.99 -20.03
CA MET A 188 26.71 -6.15 -19.39
C MET A 188 26.28 -7.17 -20.46
N THR A 189 26.34 -8.46 -20.13
CA THR A 189 25.97 -9.57 -21.01
C THR A 189 25.19 -10.61 -20.22
N GLN A 190 24.12 -11.17 -20.79
CA GLN A 190 23.31 -12.21 -20.17
C GLN A 190 22.90 -13.24 -21.22
N LYS A 191 23.21 -14.52 -20.98
CA LYS A 191 22.64 -15.63 -21.79
C LYS A 191 21.17 -15.79 -21.43
N VAL A 192 20.34 -16.02 -22.43
CA VAL A 192 18.88 -16.12 -22.30
C VAL A 192 18.32 -17.21 -23.21
N GLU A 193 17.19 -17.77 -22.82
CA GLU A 193 16.39 -18.72 -23.58
C GLU A 193 15.03 -18.11 -23.97
N ALA A 194 14.38 -18.67 -24.99
CA ALA A 194 13.06 -18.25 -25.42
C ALA A 194 12.04 -18.36 -24.28
N GLY A 195 11.29 -17.28 -24.03
CA GLY A 195 10.32 -17.19 -22.94
C GLY A 195 10.86 -16.59 -21.65
N ASP A 196 12.18 -16.46 -21.48
CA ASP A 196 12.78 -15.76 -20.34
C ASP A 196 12.27 -14.32 -20.24
N VAL A 197 12.22 -13.79 -19.02
CA VAL A 197 11.94 -12.36 -18.78
C VAL A 197 13.26 -11.65 -18.46
N PHE A 198 13.80 -10.92 -19.43
CA PHE A 198 14.95 -10.04 -19.21
C PHE A 198 14.48 -8.67 -18.73
N ARG A 199 15.21 -8.05 -17.79
CA ARG A 199 14.94 -6.68 -17.32
C ARG A 199 16.22 -5.90 -17.06
N MET A 200 16.18 -4.58 -17.28
CA MET A 200 17.23 -3.65 -16.87
C MET A 200 16.67 -2.50 -16.03
N CYS A 201 17.35 -2.19 -14.93
CA CYS A 201 16.97 -1.15 -13.96
C CYS A 201 17.99 0.00 -13.97
N GLN A 202 17.57 1.18 -13.50
CA GLN A 202 18.46 2.34 -13.39
C GLN A 202 18.18 3.10 -12.10
N THR A 203 19.25 3.59 -11.47
CA THR A 203 19.17 4.46 -10.30
C THR A 203 20.18 5.58 -10.46
N LYS A 204 19.71 6.82 -10.35
CA LYS A 204 20.54 8.01 -10.57
C LYS A 204 21.26 8.40 -9.28
N ASP A 205 22.43 9.03 -9.42
CA ASP A 205 23.29 9.34 -8.28
C ASP A 205 22.70 10.40 -7.34
N ALA A 206 22.07 11.45 -7.88
CA ALA A 206 21.44 12.50 -7.08
C ALA A 206 20.34 11.96 -6.14
N PRO A 207 19.39 11.11 -6.60
CA PRO A 207 18.48 10.37 -5.72
C PRO A 207 19.17 9.59 -4.59
N ILE A 208 20.32 8.96 -4.84
CA ILE A 208 21.05 8.17 -3.84
C ILE A 208 21.65 9.10 -2.78
N GLN A 209 22.22 10.24 -3.17
CA GLN A 209 22.76 11.22 -2.23
C GLN A 209 21.66 11.76 -1.29
N ASP A 210 20.52 12.13 -1.86
CA ASP A 210 19.39 12.64 -1.08
C ASP A 210 18.82 11.56 -0.13
N TRP A 211 18.72 10.32 -0.60
CA TRP A 211 18.29 9.17 0.21
C TRP A 211 19.21 8.92 1.42
N VAL A 212 20.54 8.97 1.23
CA VAL A 212 21.50 8.85 2.35
C VAL A 212 21.34 10.00 3.34
N LYS A 213 21.27 11.24 2.84
CA LYS A 213 21.06 12.44 3.66
C LYS A 213 19.76 12.35 4.46
N LEU A 214 18.67 11.88 3.85
CA LEU A 214 17.39 11.68 4.51
C LEU A 214 17.49 10.63 5.63
N GLY A 215 18.17 9.50 5.37
CA GLY A 215 18.42 8.46 6.37
C GLY A 215 19.15 8.98 7.61
N VAL A 216 20.25 9.72 7.40
CA VAL A 216 21.01 10.34 8.51
C VAL A 216 20.17 11.37 9.25
N ARG A 217 19.45 12.23 8.53
CA ARG A 217 18.58 13.25 9.12
C ARG A 217 17.52 12.61 10.01
N ARG A 218 16.85 11.54 9.57
CA ARG A 218 15.84 10.85 10.38
C ARG A 218 16.46 10.19 11.61
N ALA A 219 17.58 9.49 11.47
CA ALA A 219 18.30 8.90 12.60
C ALA A 219 18.68 9.93 13.66
N ARG A 220 19.12 11.12 13.23
CA ARG A 220 19.46 12.25 14.11
C ARG A 220 18.24 12.80 14.84
N LEU A 221 17.15 13.06 14.12
CA LEU A 221 15.95 13.69 14.69
C LEU A 221 15.25 12.79 15.73
N THR A 222 15.28 11.48 15.53
CA THR A 222 14.57 10.53 16.41
C THR A 222 15.49 9.81 17.39
N ASN A 223 16.82 9.99 17.27
CA ASN A 223 17.83 9.24 18.02
C ASN A 223 17.61 7.71 17.96
N THR A 224 17.27 7.22 16.76
CA THR A 224 16.94 5.81 16.50
C THR A 224 18.01 5.18 15.60
N PRO A 225 18.45 3.94 15.84
CA PRO A 225 19.34 3.24 14.92
C PRO A 225 18.75 3.16 13.50
N ALA A 226 19.59 3.39 12.49
CA ALA A 226 19.21 3.30 11.09
C ALA A 226 20.02 2.22 10.38
N VAL A 227 19.33 1.31 9.71
CA VAL A 227 19.94 0.19 8.99
C VAL A 227 19.68 0.36 7.51
N PHE A 228 20.73 0.37 6.69
CA PHE A 228 20.67 0.25 5.24
C PHE A 228 20.54 -1.22 4.85
N TRP A 229 19.46 -1.59 4.14
CA TRP A 229 19.13 -2.99 3.83
C TRP A 229 19.67 -3.34 2.45
N LEU A 230 20.95 -3.73 2.41
CA LEU A 230 21.69 -3.94 1.16
C LEU A 230 22.50 -5.23 1.26
N ASP A 231 22.30 -6.14 0.29
CA ASP A 231 23.04 -7.39 0.21
C ASP A 231 24.24 -7.26 -0.72
N LYS A 232 25.47 -7.26 -0.18
CA LYS A 232 26.71 -7.22 -0.98
C LYS A 232 26.83 -8.33 -2.04
N ASN A 233 26.06 -9.41 -1.94
CA ASN A 233 26.03 -10.49 -2.92
C ASN A 233 25.09 -10.20 -4.11
N ARG A 234 24.28 -9.15 -4.05
CA ARG A 234 23.55 -8.59 -5.20
C ARG A 234 24.40 -7.50 -5.83
N ALA A 235 24.74 -7.64 -7.10
CA ALA A 235 25.61 -6.68 -7.80
C ALA A 235 25.09 -5.23 -7.73
N HIS A 236 23.78 -5.04 -7.85
CA HIS A 236 23.13 -3.74 -7.68
C HIS A 236 23.36 -3.14 -6.28
N ASP A 237 23.07 -3.91 -5.24
CA ASP A 237 23.22 -3.47 -3.85
C ASP A 237 24.69 -3.22 -3.50
N ALA A 238 25.65 -3.98 -4.06
CA ALA A 238 27.07 -3.72 -3.88
C ALA A 238 27.49 -2.32 -4.38
N GLU A 239 26.97 -1.89 -5.53
CA GLU A 239 27.18 -0.53 -6.05
C GLU A 239 26.50 0.54 -5.17
N LEU A 240 25.32 0.23 -4.61
CA LEU A 240 24.66 1.11 -3.64
C LEU A 240 25.46 1.22 -2.33
N ILE A 241 26.01 0.12 -1.81
CA ILE A 241 26.85 0.11 -0.61
C ILE A 241 28.04 1.05 -0.80
N ALA A 242 28.75 0.95 -1.93
CA ALA A 242 29.88 1.83 -2.23
C ALA A 242 29.48 3.32 -2.23
N LYS A 243 28.28 3.65 -2.73
CA LYS A 243 27.75 5.02 -2.71
C LYS A 243 27.32 5.46 -1.30
N VAL A 244 26.66 4.59 -0.54
CA VAL A 244 26.28 4.86 0.86
C VAL A 244 27.53 5.15 1.70
N GLU A 245 28.54 4.29 1.64
CA GLU A 245 29.80 4.47 2.37
C GLU A 245 30.53 5.77 1.97
N LYS A 246 30.46 6.15 0.69
CA LYS A 246 31.00 7.42 0.21
C LYS A 246 30.23 8.60 0.78
N TYR A 247 28.90 8.60 0.71
CA TYR A 247 28.08 9.76 1.06
C TYR A 247 27.88 9.93 2.56
N LEU A 248 27.93 8.85 3.36
CA LEU A 248 27.94 8.96 4.82
C LEU A 248 29.13 9.78 5.35
N LYS A 249 30.24 9.90 4.60
CA LYS A 249 31.39 10.74 4.97
C LYS A 249 31.11 12.25 4.86
N ASN A 250 30.05 12.63 4.14
CA ASN A 250 29.64 14.02 3.98
C ASN A 250 28.63 14.45 5.06
N GLU A 251 28.18 13.53 5.91
CA GLU A 251 27.15 13.75 6.92
C GLU A 251 27.74 13.69 8.33
N ASP A 252 27.18 14.46 9.27
CA ASP A 252 27.53 14.32 10.69
C ASP A 252 26.85 13.07 11.28
N THR A 253 27.62 11.98 11.35
CA THR A 253 27.18 10.69 11.91
C THR A 253 27.60 10.48 13.37
N LYS A 254 28.20 11.47 14.02
CA LYS A 254 28.70 11.34 15.40
C LYS A 254 27.55 11.02 16.36
N GLY A 255 27.67 9.91 17.10
CA GLY A 255 26.67 9.48 18.07
C GLY A 255 25.41 8.83 17.46
N LEU A 256 25.41 8.53 16.15
CA LEU A 256 24.37 7.76 15.50
C LEU A 256 24.77 6.29 15.39
N ASP A 257 23.81 5.38 15.54
CA ASP A 257 23.97 3.96 15.19
C ASP A 257 23.47 3.75 13.75
N ILE A 258 24.39 3.78 12.79
CA ILE A 258 24.11 3.55 11.37
C ILE A 258 24.83 2.28 10.92
N ARG A 259 24.08 1.36 10.31
CA ARG A 259 24.60 0.05 9.87
C ARG A 259 24.21 -0.23 8.42
N ILE A 260 24.96 -1.12 7.79
CA ILE A 260 24.60 -1.73 6.50
C ILE A 260 24.49 -3.23 6.74
N LEU A 261 23.31 -3.81 6.52
CA LEU A 261 23.04 -5.25 6.72
C LEU A 261 22.29 -5.82 5.50
N PRO A 262 22.53 -7.09 5.13
CA PRO A 262 21.71 -7.75 4.12
C PRO A 262 20.25 -7.87 4.60
N PRO A 263 19.25 -7.84 3.71
CA PRO A 263 17.83 -7.72 4.09
C PRO A 263 17.34 -8.72 5.16
N VAL A 264 17.79 -9.98 5.10
CA VAL A 264 17.41 -11.01 6.09
C VAL A 264 17.98 -10.72 7.48
N GLU A 265 19.22 -10.24 7.57
CA GLU A 265 19.82 -9.90 8.86
C GLU A 265 19.31 -8.55 9.39
N ALA A 266 19.02 -7.61 8.48
CA ALA A 266 18.39 -6.35 8.80
C ALA A 266 16.99 -6.56 9.41
N ILE A 267 16.15 -7.41 8.80
CA ILE A 267 14.82 -7.68 9.34
C ILE A 267 14.88 -8.44 10.66
N LYS A 268 15.76 -9.44 10.83
CA LYS A 268 15.92 -10.13 12.12
C LYS A 268 16.34 -9.17 13.23
N PHE A 269 17.28 -8.26 12.95
CA PHE A 269 17.70 -7.22 13.88
C PHE A 269 16.53 -6.31 14.27
N SER A 270 15.75 -5.86 13.29
CA SER A 270 14.55 -5.05 13.53
C SER A 270 13.49 -5.80 14.32
N LEU A 271 13.23 -7.08 14.03
CA LEU A 271 12.27 -7.93 14.74
C LEU A 271 12.68 -8.19 16.20
N GLU A 272 13.96 -8.40 16.45
CA GLU A 272 14.46 -8.55 17.83
C GLU A 272 14.21 -7.28 18.65
N ARG A 273 14.44 -6.11 18.04
CA ARG A 273 14.24 -4.79 18.66
C ARG A 273 12.76 -4.47 18.84
N ILE A 274 11.95 -4.69 17.82
CA ILE A 274 10.53 -4.35 17.83
C ILE A 274 9.81 -5.10 18.95
N ARG A 275 10.15 -6.38 19.19
CA ARG A 275 9.60 -7.18 20.29
C ARG A 275 10.03 -6.71 21.69
N LYS A 276 11.09 -5.91 21.78
CA LYS A 276 11.58 -5.28 23.02
C LYS A 276 11.05 -3.86 23.22
N GLY A 277 10.08 -3.41 22.41
CA GLY A 277 9.59 -2.04 22.44
C GLY A 277 10.60 -1.01 21.91
N GLN A 278 11.53 -1.43 21.05
CA GLN A 278 12.59 -0.58 20.52
C GLN A 278 12.44 -0.34 19.02
N ASP A 279 12.70 0.89 18.60
CA ASP A 279 12.49 1.31 17.21
C ASP A 279 13.71 1.07 16.33
N THR A 280 13.51 0.85 15.03
CA THR A 280 14.61 0.72 14.06
C THR A 280 14.23 1.37 12.74
N ILE A 281 15.00 2.34 12.25
CA ILE A 281 14.76 2.92 10.93
C ILE A 281 15.28 1.96 9.86
N SER A 282 14.41 1.54 8.95
CA SER A 282 14.78 0.83 7.72
C SER A 282 15.10 1.84 6.62
N VAL A 283 16.30 1.76 6.04
CA VAL A 283 16.75 2.61 4.94
C VAL A 283 16.94 1.71 3.72
N THR A 284 16.03 1.77 2.76
CA THR A 284 15.87 0.70 1.76
C THR A 284 15.75 1.21 0.33
N GLY A 285 15.95 0.31 -0.63
CA GLY A 285 15.54 0.49 -2.02
C GLY A 285 14.01 0.61 -2.18
N ASN A 286 13.56 0.83 -3.41
CA ASN A 286 12.20 1.18 -3.78
C ASN A 286 11.19 0.05 -3.51
N VAL A 287 11.52 -1.19 -3.89
CA VAL A 287 10.63 -2.34 -3.65
C VAL A 287 10.50 -2.63 -2.15
N LEU A 288 11.61 -2.61 -1.41
CA LEU A 288 11.58 -2.83 0.04
C LEU A 288 10.89 -1.71 0.79
N ARG A 289 10.93 -0.46 0.30
CA ARG A 289 10.11 0.63 0.85
C ARG A 289 8.66 0.18 0.85
N ASP A 290 8.15 -0.20 -0.32
CA ASP A 290 6.75 -0.64 -0.51
C ASP A 290 6.39 -1.75 0.47
N TYR A 291 7.17 -2.84 0.49
CA TYR A 291 6.85 -4.02 1.30
C TYR A 291 6.90 -3.73 2.80
N LEU A 292 7.88 -2.94 3.26
CA LEU A 292 8.04 -2.68 4.69
C LEU A 292 7.03 -1.65 5.21
N THR A 293 6.61 -0.69 4.37
CA THR A 293 5.57 0.28 4.73
C THR A 293 4.17 -0.29 4.73
N ASP A 294 3.95 -1.48 4.17
CA ASP A 294 2.75 -2.28 4.47
C ASP A 294 2.97 -3.23 5.64
N LEU A 295 4.08 -3.99 5.64
CA LEU A 295 4.33 -5.03 6.63
C LEU A 295 4.26 -4.53 8.06
N PHE A 296 5.10 -3.57 8.42
CA PHE A 296 5.20 -3.13 9.82
C PHE A 296 3.95 -2.36 10.28
N PRO A 297 3.40 -1.41 9.51
CA PRO A 297 2.15 -0.74 9.89
C PRO A 297 0.95 -1.68 10.01
N ILE A 298 0.84 -2.74 9.21
CA ILE A 298 -0.22 -3.74 9.38
C ILE A 298 -0.06 -4.52 10.69
N MET A 299 1.17 -4.81 11.13
CA MET A 299 1.40 -5.45 12.43
C MET A 299 1.21 -4.49 13.61
N GLU A 300 1.67 -3.25 13.48
CA GLU A 300 1.65 -2.21 14.53
C GLU A 300 0.25 -1.60 14.71
N LEU A 301 -0.39 -1.21 13.62
CA LEU A 301 -1.61 -0.37 13.61
C LEU A 301 -2.82 -1.10 13.06
N GLY A 302 -2.63 -2.32 12.55
CA GLY A 302 -3.66 -3.11 11.90
C GLY A 302 -4.05 -2.62 10.51
N THR A 303 -3.36 -1.63 9.96
CA THR A 303 -3.56 -1.05 8.62
C THR A 303 -2.37 -0.16 8.24
N SER A 304 -2.02 -0.11 6.97
CA SER A 304 -1.02 0.82 6.41
C SER A 304 -1.57 2.19 6.02
N ALA A 305 -2.90 2.40 6.18
CA ALA A 305 -3.55 3.68 5.90
C ALA A 305 -3.33 4.74 7.00
N LYS A 306 -2.82 4.37 8.16
CA LYS A 306 -2.60 5.27 9.33
C LYS A 306 -1.14 5.69 9.45
N MET A 307 -0.53 6.08 8.33
CA MET A 307 0.89 6.39 8.23
C MET A 307 1.11 7.78 7.66
N LEU A 308 2.18 8.44 8.10
CA LEU A 308 2.73 9.60 7.41
C LEU A 308 3.64 9.13 6.27
N SER A 309 3.30 9.49 5.03
CA SER A 309 4.16 9.29 3.86
C SER A 309 4.56 10.64 3.28
N ILE A 310 5.73 11.12 3.70
CA ILE A 310 6.27 12.45 3.35
C ILE A 310 7.36 12.28 2.30
N VAL A 311 7.23 13.01 1.20
CA VAL A 311 8.14 13.02 0.07
C VAL A 311 8.75 14.42 -0.09
N PRO A 312 9.93 14.67 0.52
CA PRO A 312 10.69 15.89 0.26
C PRO A 312 11.11 15.89 -1.22
N LEU A 313 10.54 16.79 -2.02
CA LEU A 313 10.88 16.88 -3.43
C LEU A 313 12.30 17.43 -3.58
N LEU A 314 13.06 16.90 -4.54
CA LEU A 314 14.45 17.31 -4.79
C LEU A 314 14.60 18.83 -5.06
N GLN A 315 13.54 19.49 -5.52
CA GLN A 315 13.51 20.93 -5.81
C GLN A 315 13.05 21.79 -4.61
N GLY A 316 12.88 21.21 -3.42
CA GLY A 316 12.58 21.92 -2.18
C GLY A 316 11.09 21.99 -1.81
N GLY A 317 10.18 21.50 -2.64
CA GLY A 317 8.77 21.34 -2.29
C GLY A 317 8.51 20.09 -1.43
N GLY A 318 7.26 19.92 -0.98
CA GLY A 318 6.78 18.73 -0.28
C GLY A 318 5.62 18.07 -1.00
N LEU A 319 5.63 16.75 -1.09
CA LEU A 319 4.49 15.91 -1.45
C LEU A 319 4.13 15.04 -0.23
N PHE A 320 2.85 14.95 0.08
CA PHE A 320 2.33 14.28 1.27
C PHE A 320 1.29 13.26 0.84
N GLU A 321 1.68 11.99 0.79
CA GLU A 321 0.78 10.89 0.48
C GLU A 321 -0.04 10.55 1.74
N THR A 322 -1.33 10.25 1.55
CA THR A 322 -2.30 10.11 2.64
C THR A 322 -2.28 8.72 3.30
N GLY A 323 -1.18 7.98 3.17
CA GLY A 323 -1.02 6.59 3.60
C GLY A 323 -0.25 5.77 2.57
N ALA A 324 0.10 4.53 2.92
CA ALA A 324 0.86 3.62 2.04
C ALA A 324 -0.01 2.58 1.31
N GLY A 325 -1.29 2.44 1.68
CA GLY A 325 -2.20 1.45 1.11
C GLY A 325 -2.87 1.84 -0.22
N GLY A 326 -3.64 0.91 -0.78
CA GLY A 326 -4.39 1.11 -2.03
C GLY A 326 -5.78 1.77 -1.86
N SER A 327 -6.56 1.82 -2.96
CA SER A 327 -7.88 2.49 -3.02
C SER A 327 -9.07 1.67 -2.49
N ALA A 328 -8.83 0.50 -1.90
CA ALA A 328 -9.80 -0.35 -1.20
C ALA A 328 -11.14 -0.60 -1.94
N PRO A 329 -11.16 -1.34 -3.07
CA PRO A 329 -12.38 -1.57 -3.87
C PRO A 329 -13.55 -2.20 -3.10
N LYS A 330 -13.26 -3.08 -2.12
CA LYS A 330 -14.26 -3.68 -1.23
C LYS A 330 -15.00 -2.65 -0.33
N HIS A 331 -14.45 -1.45 -0.15
CA HIS A 331 -15.14 -0.36 0.54
C HIS A 331 -16.21 0.25 -0.36
N VAL A 332 -15.96 0.34 -1.67
CA VAL A 332 -16.92 0.85 -2.66
C VAL A 332 -18.10 -0.10 -2.82
N GLU A 333 -17.85 -1.42 -2.80
CA GLU A 333 -18.92 -2.44 -2.81
C GLU A 333 -19.90 -2.23 -1.65
N GLN A 334 -19.39 -2.17 -0.41
CA GLN A 334 -20.23 -1.90 0.76
C GLN A 334 -20.97 -0.56 0.68
N PHE A 335 -20.31 0.50 0.21
CA PHE A 335 -20.96 1.80 0.08
C PHE A 335 -22.12 1.76 -0.91
N LYS A 336 -21.97 1.04 -2.03
CA LYS A 336 -23.04 0.89 -3.02
C LYS A 336 -24.19 0.00 -2.53
N GLU A 337 -23.90 -1.03 -1.75
CA GLU A 337 -24.89 -1.99 -1.27
C GLU A 337 -25.64 -1.49 -0.02
N GLU A 338 -24.93 -0.87 0.91
CA GLU A 338 -25.41 -0.56 2.26
C GLU A 338 -25.31 0.92 2.62
N GLY A 339 -24.79 1.77 1.73
CA GLY A 339 -24.63 3.20 2.01
C GLY A 339 -23.67 3.47 3.16
N TYR A 340 -22.71 2.58 3.41
CA TYR A 340 -21.73 2.68 4.50
C TYR A 340 -20.31 2.68 3.95
N LEU A 341 -19.53 3.72 4.26
CA LEU A 341 -18.14 3.83 3.81
C LEU A 341 -17.18 3.62 4.99
N ARG A 342 -16.50 2.47 5.03
CA ARG A 342 -15.54 2.09 6.09
C ARG A 342 -14.10 2.56 5.85
N TRP A 343 -13.89 3.48 4.91
CA TRP A 343 -12.59 4.09 4.64
C TRP A 343 -12.20 5.02 5.80
N ASP A 344 -11.00 4.81 6.36
CA ASP A 344 -10.47 5.64 7.45
C ASP A 344 -9.58 6.75 6.86
N SER A 345 -10.03 7.99 6.95
CA SER A 345 -9.33 9.17 6.40
C SER A 345 -8.25 9.73 7.31
N LEU A 346 -7.87 9.05 8.41
CA LEU A 346 -6.81 9.55 9.30
C LEU A 346 -5.53 9.92 8.56
N GLY A 347 -5.11 9.12 7.57
CA GLY A 347 -3.93 9.43 6.77
C GLY A 347 -4.06 10.72 5.93
N GLU A 348 -5.27 11.08 5.49
CA GLU A 348 -5.55 12.37 4.83
C GLU A 348 -5.39 13.52 5.82
N PHE A 349 -5.86 13.35 7.06
CA PHE A 349 -5.78 14.37 8.10
C PHE A 349 -4.33 14.61 8.54
N LEU A 350 -3.56 13.54 8.70
CA LEU A 350 -2.14 13.58 9.01
C LEU A 350 -1.32 14.22 7.89
N ALA A 351 -1.60 13.86 6.63
CA ALA A 351 -0.94 14.47 5.47
C ALA A 351 -1.26 15.97 5.33
N LEU A 352 -2.50 16.37 5.64
CA LEU A 352 -2.88 17.79 5.67
C LEU A 352 -2.14 18.56 6.77
N GLY A 353 -2.00 17.98 7.97
CA GLY A 353 -1.21 18.54 9.07
C GLY A 353 0.25 18.78 8.66
N ALA A 354 0.90 17.75 8.13
CA ALA A 354 2.29 17.83 7.64
C ALA A 354 2.45 18.83 6.48
N SER A 355 1.45 18.93 5.59
CA SER A 355 1.43 19.89 4.49
C SER A 355 1.34 21.33 4.98
N LEU A 356 0.46 21.61 5.93
CA LEU A 356 0.34 22.93 6.57
C LEU A 356 1.59 23.29 7.35
N GLU A 357 2.17 22.34 8.10
CA GLU A 357 3.44 22.55 8.82
C GLU A 357 4.56 22.92 7.85
N HIS A 358 4.72 22.17 6.75
CA HIS A 358 5.70 22.49 5.72
C HIS A 358 5.46 23.88 5.12
N LEU A 359 4.21 24.21 4.77
CA LEU A 359 3.85 25.52 4.23
C LEU A 359 4.20 26.65 5.22
N ALA A 360 3.91 26.46 6.51
CA ALA A 360 4.25 27.41 7.56
C ALA A 360 5.76 27.63 7.65
N GLN A 361 6.56 26.56 7.62
CA GLN A 361 8.02 26.64 7.68
C GLN A 361 8.63 27.35 6.47
N VAL A 362 8.14 27.07 5.25
CA VAL A 362 8.71 27.67 4.02
C VAL A 362 8.25 29.10 3.79
N SER A 363 7.04 29.46 4.25
CA SER A 363 6.48 30.81 4.07
C SER A 363 6.70 31.74 5.27
N GLY A 364 7.00 31.20 6.44
CA GLY A 364 7.01 31.95 7.70
C GLY A 364 5.63 32.45 8.13
N ASN A 365 4.55 31.82 7.67
CA ASN A 365 3.18 32.25 7.94
C ASN A 365 2.64 31.66 9.25
N GLU A 366 2.50 32.51 10.28
CA GLU A 366 2.01 32.11 11.60
C GLU A 366 0.56 31.63 11.61
N ASP A 367 -0.33 32.17 10.75
CA ASP A 367 -1.71 31.69 10.68
C ASP A 367 -1.77 30.24 10.14
N VAL A 368 -0.91 29.91 9.17
CA VAL A 368 -0.79 28.53 8.66
C VAL A 368 -0.22 27.60 9.72
N LYS A 369 0.73 28.08 10.53
CA LYS A 369 1.26 27.33 11.66
C LYS A 369 0.16 27.01 12.68
N VAL A 370 -0.68 27.98 13.03
CA VAL A 370 -1.83 27.76 13.91
C VAL A 370 -2.81 26.74 13.33
N LEU A 371 -3.06 26.77 12.01
CA LEU A 371 -3.88 25.76 11.34
C LEU A 371 -3.28 24.35 11.47
N ALA A 372 -1.97 24.20 11.29
CA ALA A 372 -1.28 22.92 11.45
C ALA A 372 -1.36 22.40 12.89
N GLU A 373 -0.98 23.22 13.87
CA GLU A 373 -0.99 22.85 15.30
C GLU A 373 -2.38 22.46 15.80
N THR A 374 -3.42 23.21 15.38
CA THR A 374 -4.80 22.92 15.79
C THR A 374 -5.39 21.71 15.06
N LEU A 375 -4.90 21.37 13.87
CA LEU A 375 -5.27 20.13 13.18
C LEU A 375 -4.65 18.92 13.88
N ASP A 376 -3.40 19.02 14.35
CA ASP A 376 -2.78 17.96 15.15
C ASP A 376 -3.52 17.72 16.48
N GLU A 377 -3.98 18.78 17.14
CA GLU A 377 -4.87 18.66 18.31
C GLU A 377 -6.19 17.95 17.95
N ALA A 378 -6.80 18.29 16.82
CA ALA A 378 -8.04 17.65 16.36
C ALA A 378 -7.83 16.17 16.01
N ASN A 379 -6.70 15.81 15.40
CA ASN A 379 -6.30 14.43 15.14
C ASN A 379 -6.15 13.64 16.45
N GLY A 380 -5.57 14.25 17.49
CA GLY A 380 -5.49 13.68 18.83
C GLY A 380 -6.89 13.35 19.40
N GLU A 381 -7.83 14.28 19.30
CA GLU A 381 -9.21 14.09 19.78
C GLU A 381 -9.98 13.02 18.98
N ILE A 382 -9.74 12.89 17.66
CA ILE A 382 -10.28 11.79 16.85
C ILE A 382 -9.85 10.44 17.43
N LEU A 383 -8.57 10.30 17.78
CA LEU A 383 -8.01 9.07 18.32
C LEU A 383 -8.48 8.81 19.76
N GLU A 384 -8.41 9.82 20.63
CA GLU A 384 -8.77 9.72 22.05
C GLU A 384 -10.26 9.38 22.24
N HIS A 385 -11.13 9.93 21.41
CA HIS A 385 -12.57 9.69 21.47
C HIS A 385 -13.05 8.60 20.50
N ASN A 386 -12.13 7.86 19.88
CA ASN A 386 -12.41 6.76 18.96
C ASN A 386 -13.43 7.14 17.87
N ARG A 387 -13.20 8.27 17.20
CA ARG A 387 -14.06 8.82 16.14
C ARG A 387 -13.66 8.35 14.73
N SER A 388 -12.96 7.22 14.62
CA SER A 388 -12.72 6.51 13.36
C SER A 388 -13.96 5.72 12.91
N PRO A 389 -14.09 5.36 11.62
CA PRO A 389 -15.17 4.50 11.13
C PRO A 389 -15.22 3.15 11.84
N ALA A 390 -16.39 2.77 12.36
CA ALA A 390 -16.60 1.59 13.21
C ALA A 390 -16.68 0.25 12.46
N ARG A 391 -16.76 0.29 11.11
CA ARG A 391 -16.89 -0.86 10.20
C ARG A 391 -18.21 -1.63 10.31
N LYS A 392 -19.27 -0.98 10.80
CA LYS A 392 -20.59 -1.58 10.99
C LYS A 392 -21.71 -0.60 10.68
N VAL A 393 -22.68 -1.03 9.87
CA VAL A 393 -23.88 -0.24 9.54
C VAL A 393 -24.65 0.12 10.81
N GLY A 394 -25.10 1.37 10.90
CA GLY A 394 -25.75 1.95 12.07
C GLY A 394 -24.79 2.65 13.03
N GLU A 395 -23.48 2.54 12.80
CA GLU A 395 -22.43 3.19 13.58
C GLU A 395 -21.68 4.23 12.72
N LEU A 396 -20.71 4.93 13.32
CA LEU A 396 -19.96 5.99 12.63
C LEU A 396 -19.24 5.43 11.39
N ASP A 397 -19.36 6.11 10.25
CA ASP A 397 -18.63 5.79 9.02
C ASP A 397 -17.66 6.93 8.65
N ASN A 398 -17.06 6.88 7.46
CA ASN A 398 -16.14 7.91 6.97
C ASN A 398 -16.69 9.35 7.11
N ARG A 399 -17.95 9.58 6.70
CA ARG A 399 -18.57 10.92 6.73
C ARG A 399 -18.71 11.43 8.17
N GLY A 400 -19.02 10.53 9.09
CA GLY A 400 -19.06 10.81 10.52
C GLY A 400 -17.70 11.22 11.09
N SER A 401 -16.62 10.54 10.69
CA SER A 401 -15.26 10.90 11.12
C SER A 401 -14.85 12.30 10.63
N HIS A 402 -15.22 12.68 9.40
CA HIS A 402 -14.97 14.02 8.85
C HIS A 402 -15.73 15.11 9.63
N PHE A 403 -16.98 14.84 10.02
CA PHE A 403 -17.74 15.74 10.88
C PHE A 403 -17.01 15.97 12.22
N TYR A 404 -16.58 14.90 12.89
CA TYR A 404 -15.86 15.03 14.17
C TYR A 404 -14.54 15.77 14.02
N LEU A 405 -13.82 15.57 12.92
CA LEU A 405 -12.59 16.32 12.65
C LEU A 405 -12.89 17.81 12.52
N ALA A 406 -13.90 18.18 11.73
CA ALA A 406 -14.31 19.57 11.56
C ALA A 406 -14.74 20.21 12.90
N LEU A 407 -15.48 19.47 13.74
CA LEU A 407 -15.88 19.91 15.07
C LEU A 407 -14.65 20.18 15.97
N TYR A 408 -13.75 19.21 16.09
CA TYR A 408 -12.58 19.33 16.97
C TYR A 408 -11.61 20.41 16.47
N TRP A 409 -11.41 20.52 15.17
CA TRP A 409 -10.55 21.53 14.58
C TRP A 409 -11.12 22.94 14.75
N ALA A 410 -12.42 23.13 14.51
CA ALA A 410 -13.08 24.41 14.76
C ALA A 410 -12.99 24.81 16.24
N LYS A 411 -13.18 23.86 17.17
CA LYS A 411 -13.01 24.10 18.62
C LYS A 411 -11.58 24.48 18.98
N ALA A 412 -10.58 23.81 18.40
CA ALA A 412 -9.17 24.10 18.64
C ALA A 412 -8.75 25.48 18.09
N LEU A 413 -9.26 25.87 16.91
CA LEU A 413 -9.05 27.19 16.33
C LEU A 413 -9.74 28.29 17.16
N ALA A 414 -10.99 28.06 17.58
CA ALA A 414 -11.77 29.05 18.34
C ALA A 414 -11.20 29.38 19.73
N ARG A 415 -10.38 28.49 20.32
CA ARG A 415 -9.76 28.67 21.64
C ARG A 415 -8.32 29.22 21.59
N ARG A 416 -7.81 29.56 20.41
CA ARG A 416 -6.39 29.88 20.22
C ARG A 416 -6.10 31.36 20.44
N ASP A 417 -5.31 31.66 21.47
CA ASP A 417 -5.02 33.04 21.90
C ASP A 417 -3.96 33.75 21.03
N ASN A 418 -3.14 32.99 20.28
CA ASN A 418 -2.05 33.52 19.46
C ASN A 418 -2.48 33.97 18.05
N SER A 419 -3.74 33.77 17.62
CA SER A 419 -4.32 34.37 16.41
C SER A 419 -5.79 34.76 16.65
N SER A 420 -6.01 36.01 17.08
CA SER A 420 -7.34 36.52 17.44
C SER A 420 -8.31 36.56 16.24
N ALA A 421 -7.80 36.74 15.02
CA ALA A 421 -8.61 36.76 13.80
C ALA A 421 -9.12 35.36 13.42
N LEU A 422 -8.26 34.33 13.46
CA LEU A 422 -8.69 32.94 13.22
C LEU A 422 -9.65 32.48 14.31
N ALA A 423 -9.34 32.74 15.58
CA ALA A 423 -10.23 32.37 16.67
C ALA A 423 -11.64 33.01 16.51
N ALA A 424 -11.71 34.30 16.22
CA ALA A 424 -12.97 35.00 15.98
C ALA A 424 -13.74 34.46 14.76
N ARG A 425 -13.03 34.10 13.69
CA ARG A 425 -13.63 33.52 12.48
C ARG A 425 -14.24 32.14 12.73
N PHE A 426 -13.55 31.28 13.48
CA PHE A 426 -13.98 29.89 13.70
C PHE A 426 -14.91 29.72 14.90
N LYS A 427 -15.00 30.70 15.80
CA LYS A 427 -15.90 30.64 16.97
C LYS A 427 -17.37 30.38 16.61
N PRO A 428 -18.01 31.07 15.64
CA PRO A 428 -19.39 30.77 15.26
C PRO A 428 -19.57 29.35 14.72
N LEU A 429 -18.60 28.84 13.95
CA LEU A 429 -18.65 27.48 13.42
C LEU A 429 -18.51 26.45 14.55
N ALA A 430 -17.56 26.63 15.46
CA ALA A 430 -17.36 25.75 16.60
C ALA A 430 -18.61 25.64 17.47
N ASP A 431 -19.27 26.78 17.75
CA ASP A 431 -20.52 26.82 18.50
C ASP A 431 -21.64 26.11 17.75
N LYS A 432 -21.81 26.41 16.45
CA LYS A 432 -22.85 25.79 15.62
C LYS A 432 -22.70 24.27 15.52
N LEU A 433 -21.49 23.77 15.29
CA LEU A 433 -21.23 22.33 15.21
C LEU A 433 -21.43 21.66 16.56
N THR A 434 -21.00 22.29 17.67
CA THR A 434 -21.19 21.77 19.03
C THR A 434 -22.67 21.66 19.39
N GLU A 435 -23.45 22.72 19.17
CA GLU A 435 -24.90 22.75 19.44
C GLU A 435 -25.68 21.70 18.61
N ASN A 436 -25.19 21.40 17.40
CA ASN A 436 -25.87 20.51 16.46
C ASN A 436 -25.23 19.12 16.37
N GLU A 437 -24.29 18.76 17.26
CA GLU A 437 -23.53 17.51 17.16
C GLU A 437 -24.44 16.30 17.01
N LYS A 438 -25.41 16.14 17.92
CA LYS A 438 -26.35 15.01 17.88
C LYS A 438 -27.17 15.00 16.59
N LYS A 439 -27.64 16.15 16.15
CA LYS A 439 -28.49 16.26 14.95
C LYS A 439 -27.71 15.88 13.69
N ILE A 440 -26.47 16.35 13.55
CA ILE A 440 -25.59 16.01 12.44
C ILE A 440 -25.30 14.51 12.47
N TYR A 441 -24.95 13.96 13.63
CA TYR A 441 -24.73 12.53 13.80
C TYR A 441 -25.95 11.71 13.33
N ASP A 442 -27.15 12.04 13.82
CA ASP A 442 -28.39 11.35 13.45
C ASP A 442 -28.67 11.44 11.93
N GLU A 443 -28.44 12.60 11.30
CA GLU A 443 -28.59 12.79 9.84
C GLU A 443 -27.61 11.91 9.04
N LEU A 444 -26.36 11.77 9.50
CA LEU A 444 -25.35 10.93 8.85
C LEU A 444 -25.67 9.43 9.00
N ILE A 445 -26.10 8.99 10.20
CA ILE A 445 -26.50 7.59 10.43
C ILE A 445 -27.75 7.24 9.60
N ALA A 446 -28.71 8.14 9.49
CA ALA A 446 -29.94 7.92 8.72
C ALA A 446 -29.72 7.70 7.21
N ALA A 447 -28.53 8.07 6.68
CA ALA A 447 -28.15 7.85 5.30
C ALA A 447 -27.61 6.43 5.01
N GLN A 448 -27.45 5.59 6.04
CA GLN A 448 -26.92 4.24 5.93
C GLN A 448 -28.03 3.17 5.78
N GLY A 449 -27.64 1.92 5.53
CA GLY A 449 -28.51 0.74 5.48
C GLY A 449 -29.33 0.61 4.21
N LYS A 450 -28.99 1.37 3.16
CA LYS A 450 -29.70 1.37 1.88
C LYS A 450 -28.72 1.41 0.71
N PRO A 451 -29.05 0.77 -0.42
CA PRO A 451 -28.24 0.88 -1.63
C PRO A 451 -28.09 2.33 -2.09
N VAL A 452 -26.91 2.66 -2.61
CA VAL A 452 -26.55 3.98 -3.11
C VAL A 452 -26.17 3.89 -4.59
N ASP A 453 -26.86 4.67 -5.42
CA ASP A 453 -26.51 4.84 -6.84
C ASP A 453 -25.59 6.05 -7.02
N THR A 454 -24.31 5.78 -7.29
CA THR A 454 -23.30 6.80 -7.62
C THR A 454 -23.29 7.16 -9.12
N GLY A 455 -24.08 6.52 -9.97
CA GLY A 455 -24.11 6.76 -11.42
C GLY A 455 -22.89 6.25 -12.19
N GLY A 456 -22.05 5.42 -11.59
CA GLY A 456 -20.85 4.83 -12.20
C GLY A 456 -19.87 4.27 -11.16
N TYR A 457 -18.82 3.58 -11.62
CA TYR A 457 -17.73 3.08 -10.76
C TYR A 457 -16.44 3.88 -10.97
N TYR A 458 -15.79 3.72 -12.13
CA TYR A 458 -14.55 4.45 -12.46
C TYR A 458 -14.79 5.94 -12.74
N ARG A 459 -15.98 6.27 -13.24
CA ARG A 459 -16.42 7.65 -13.51
C ARG A 459 -17.85 7.83 -12.99
N PRO A 460 -18.04 7.99 -11.67
CA PRO A 460 -19.36 8.18 -11.10
C PRO A 460 -19.93 9.56 -11.48
N ASP A 461 -21.24 9.71 -11.36
CA ASP A 461 -21.91 11.00 -11.53
C ASP A 461 -21.58 11.91 -10.34
N ALA A 462 -21.05 13.10 -10.62
CA ALA A 462 -20.55 14.01 -9.60
C ALA A 462 -21.67 14.50 -8.66
N LYS A 463 -22.88 14.74 -9.19
CA LYS A 463 -24.01 15.23 -8.40
C LYS A 463 -24.54 14.13 -7.48
N LYS A 464 -24.77 12.92 -8.02
CA LYS A 464 -25.20 11.76 -7.22
C LYS A 464 -24.21 11.43 -6.12
N THR A 465 -22.91 11.41 -6.45
CA THR A 465 -21.85 11.12 -5.48
C THR A 465 -21.79 12.20 -4.39
N SER A 466 -21.82 13.49 -4.77
CA SER A 466 -21.85 14.58 -3.80
C SER A 466 -23.05 14.51 -2.87
N SER A 467 -24.24 14.19 -3.38
CA SER A 467 -25.44 14.05 -2.55
C SER A 467 -25.34 12.87 -1.58
N ALA A 468 -24.78 11.74 -2.01
CA ALA A 468 -24.58 10.57 -1.16
C ALA A 468 -23.49 10.79 -0.09
N MET A 469 -22.45 11.55 -0.42
CA MET A 469 -21.32 11.84 0.47
C MET A 469 -21.58 12.98 1.46
N ARG A 470 -22.53 13.88 1.16
CA ARG A 470 -22.88 15.03 2.01
C ARG A 470 -24.36 15.03 2.43
N PRO A 471 -24.88 13.97 3.08
CA PRO A 471 -26.32 13.84 3.35
C PRO A 471 -26.83 14.72 4.50
N SER A 472 -25.94 15.19 5.39
CA SER A 472 -26.34 16.09 6.49
C SER A 472 -26.50 17.51 6.00
N LYS A 473 -27.75 17.97 5.86
CA LYS A 473 -28.05 19.36 5.54
C LYS A 473 -27.54 20.30 6.63
N THR A 474 -27.66 19.91 7.90
CA THR A 474 -27.23 20.74 9.03
C THR A 474 -25.72 20.99 9.00
N LEU A 475 -24.92 19.96 8.68
CA LEU A 475 -23.47 20.11 8.50
C LEU A 475 -23.12 20.98 7.29
N ASN A 476 -23.77 20.74 6.15
CA ASN A 476 -23.53 21.53 4.94
C ASN A 476 -23.82 23.02 5.17
N ASP A 477 -24.98 23.35 5.74
CA ASP A 477 -25.36 24.74 6.02
C ASP A 477 -24.38 25.42 7.00
N ALA A 478 -23.82 24.67 7.97
CA ALA A 478 -22.85 25.21 8.92
C ALA A 478 -21.50 25.51 8.27
N LEU A 479 -21.01 24.63 7.41
CA LEU A 479 -19.73 24.81 6.70
C LEU A 479 -19.83 25.88 5.60
N ASP A 480 -20.96 25.97 4.90
CA ASP A 480 -21.20 26.98 3.85
C ASP A 480 -21.25 28.42 4.40
N ALA A 481 -21.35 28.59 5.72
CA ALA A 481 -21.41 29.89 6.40
C ALA A 481 -20.04 30.44 6.88
N LEU A 482 -18.95 29.67 6.72
CA LEU A 482 -17.56 30.04 7.07
C LEU A 482 -16.83 30.72 5.90
#